data_AF-A0A6I5VJD8-F1
#
_entry.id   AF-A0A6I5VJD8-F1
#
_cell.length_a   1.000
_cell.length_b   1.000
_cell.length_c   1.000
_cell.angle_alpha   90.00
_cell.angle_beta   90.00
_cell.angle_gamma   90.00
#
_symmetry.space_group_name_H-M   'P 1'
#
loop_
_entity.id
_entity.type
_entity.pdbx_description
1 polymer ?
#
loop_
_entity_poly.entity_id
_entity_poly.type
_entity_poly.pdbx_seq_one_letter_code
_entity_poly.pdbx_strand_id
1 'polypeptide(L)' 'MSEPAPERKDPTEAGRPEVPVTGEPEVDRALQSLQGIESEPLADHHDRLARVHEDLHAALNADHSASDG' A
#
# COMPACT_ATOMS: atom_id res chain seq x y z
N MET A 1 6.19 18.27 45.51
CA MET A 1 5.73 17.07 44.78
C MET A 1 5.87 17.41 43.31
N SER A 2 6.96 16.99 42.66
CA SER A 2 7.14 17.25 41.22
C SER A 2 6.43 16.15 40.46
N GLU A 3 5.40 16.51 39.68
CA GLU A 3 4.80 15.56 38.74
C GLU A 3 5.85 15.16 37.69
N PRO A 4 6.00 13.86 37.38
CA PRO A 4 6.87 13.45 36.29
C PRO A 4 6.27 13.90 34.96
N ALA A 5 7.11 14.51 34.12
CA ALA A 5 6.72 14.93 32.77
C ALA A 5 6.22 13.72 31.95
N PRO A 6 5.20 13.88 31.09
CA PRO A 6 4.75 12.79 30.23
C PRO A 6 5.89 12.35 29.31
N GLU A 7 6.26 11.08 29.39
CA GLU A 7 7.12 10.40 28.43
C GLU A 7 6.59 10.69 27.03
N ARG A 8 7.38 11.40 26.22
CA ARG A 8 7.15 11.49 24.79
C ARG A 8 7.41 10.09 24.26
N LYS A 9 6.35 9.30 24.05
CA LYS A 9 6.44 8.08 23.26
C LYS A 9 7.02 8.49 21.91
N ASP A 10 8.22 8.01 21.62
CA ASP A 10 8.83 8.20 20.30
C ASP A 10 7.81 7.76 19.24
N PRO A 11 7.48 8.58 18.22
CA PRO A 11 6.51 8.20 17.19
C PRO A 11 7.08 7.16 16.20
N THR A 12 8.23 6.57 16.49
CA THR A 12 9.03 5.82 15.51
C THR A 12 8.57 4.36 15.31
N GLU A 13 7.52 3.91 15.98
CA GLU A 13 7.05 2.51 15.86
C GLU A 13 5.52 2.36 15.67
N ALA A 14 4.79 3.45 15.43
CA ALA A 14 3.35 3.41 15.19
C ALA A 14 3.03 3.36 13.69
N GLY A 15 2.95 2.13 13.16
CA GLY A 15 2.12 1.81 11.99
C GLY A 15 2.75 2.11 10.63
N ARG A 16 3.62 1.22 10.15
CA ARG A 16 3.69 1.02 8.70
C ARG A 16 2.27 0.58 8.29
N PRO A 17 1.59 1.26 7.35
CA PRO A 17 0.23 0.88 6.97
C PRO A 17 0.26 -0.57 6.52
N GLU A 18 -0.50 -1.42 7.21
CA GLU A 18 -0.70 -2.80 6.76
C GLU A 18 -1.34 -2.72 5.38
N VAL A 19 -0.76 -3.42 4.40
CA VAL A 19 -1.33 -3.45 3.06
C VAL A 19 -2.68 -4.16 3.15
N PRO A 20 -3.78 -3.54 2.66
CA PRO A 20 -5.09 -4.18 2.68
C PRO A 20 -5.04 -5.51 1.93
N VAL A 21 -5.74 -6.51 2.48
CA VAL A 21 -5.96 -7.80 1.81
C VAL A 21 -7.40 -7.81 1.32
N THR A 22 -7.59 -7.94 0.01
CA THR A 22 -8.91 -7.95 -0.64
C THR A 22 -9.42 -9.36 -0.88
N GLY A 23 -8.54 -10.37 -0.80
CA GLY A 23 -8.88 -11.76 -1.12
C GLY A 23 -8.78 -12.09 -2.60
N GLU A 24 -8.46 -11.10 -3.43
CA GLU A 24 -8.27 -11.24 -4.87
C GLU A 24 -6.76 -11.29 -5.16
N PRO A 25 -6.19 -12.45 -5.59
CA PRO A 25 -4.75 -12.65 -5.66
C PRO A 25 -4.01 -11.61 -6.50
N GLU A 26 -4.59 -11.19 -7.62
CA GLU A 26 -3.98 -10.20 -8.52
C GLU A 26 -4.03 -8.78 -7.94
N VAL A 27 -5.10 -8.44 -7.22
CA VAL A 27 -5.23 -7.15 -6.52
C VAL A 27 -4.28 -7.10 -5.33
N ASP A 28 -4.23 -8.16 -4.53
CA ASP A 28 -3.32 -8.28 -3.38
C ASP A 28 -1.86 -8.19 -3.82
N ARG A 29 -1.51 -8.79 -4.95
CA ARG A 29 -0.17 -8.69 -5.54
C ARG A 29 0.17 -7.27 -5.98
N ALA A 30 -0.76 -6.58 -6.65
CA ALA A 30 -0.57 -5.18 -7.04
C ALA A 30 -0.39 -4.28 -5.81
N LEU A 31 -1.19 -4.46 -4.76
CA LEU A 31 -1.09 -3.69 -3.53
C LEU A 31 0.21 -3.96 -2.75
N GLN A 32 0.66 -5.22 -2.69
CA GLN A 32 1.97 -5.56 -2.09
C GLN A 32 3.13 -4.88 -2.82
N SER A 33 3.01 -4.70 -4.13
CA SER A 33 4.03 -4.02 -4.93
C SER A 33 4.18 -2.52 -4.63
N LEU A 34 3.28 -1.91 -3.84
CA LEU A 34 3.41 -0.54 -3.34
C LEU A 34 4.22 -0.45 -2.03
N GLN A 35 4.52 -1.57 -1.38
CA GLN A 35 5.29 -1.54 -0.14
C GLN A 35 6.69 -0.94 -0.35
N GLY A 36 7.05 -0.02 0.53
CA GLY A 36 8.36 0.60 0.55
C GLY A 36 8.58 1.64 -0.56
N ILE A 37 7.55 2.00 -1.33
CA ILE A 37 7.67 3.04 -2.37
C ILE A 37 8.14 4.37 -1.78
N GLU A 38 7.74 4.69 -0.55
CA GLU A 38 8.17 5.89 0.18
C GLU A 38 9.69 5.98 0.43
N SER A 39 10.41 4.88 0.29
CA SER A 39 11.87 4.80 0.48
C SER A 39 12.66 4.87 -0.84
N GLU A 40 11.98 4.96 -1.98
CA GLU A 40 12.62 5.03 -3.30
C GLU A 40 12.93 6.48 -3.73
N PRO A 41 13.75 6.68 -4.78
CA PRO A 41 13.87 7.98 -5.41
C PRO A 41 12.55 8.40 -6.07
N LEU A 42 12.19 9.68 -5.97
CA LEU A 42 10.94 10.23 -6.52
C LEU A 42 10.72 9.94 -8.01
N ALA A 43 11.80 9.86 -8.79
CA ALA A 43 11.73 9.51 -10.22
C ALA A 43 11.16 8.10 -10.43
N ASP A 44 11.55 7.15 -9.58
CA ASP A 44 11.13 5.75 -9.65
C ASP A 44 9.71 5.56 -9.07
N HIS A 45 9.24 6.48 -8.22
CA HIS A 45 7.88 6.43 -7.68
C HIS A 45 6.83 6.50 -8.78
N HIS A 46 6.99 7.42 -9.73
CA HIS A 46 5.97 7.65 -10.75
C HIS A 46 5.86 6.44 -11.69
N ASP A 47 6.99 5.89 -12.11
CA ASP A 47 7.03 4.70 -12.97
C ASP A 47 6.43 3.49 -12.26
N ARG A 48 6.75 3.32 -10.97
CA ARG A 48 6.18 2.24 -10.16
C ARG A 48 4.68 2.43 -9.93
N LEU A 49 4.23 3.64 -9.59
CA LEU A 49 2.80 3.95 -9.42
C LEU A 49 2.01 3.72 -10.71
N ALA A 50 2.55 4.14 -11.86
CA ALA A 50 1.93 3.90 -13.16
C ALA A 50 1.76 2.41 -13.42
N ARG A 51 2.81 1.61 -13.15
CA ARG A 51 2.74 0.16 -13.31
C ARG A 51 1.73 -0.50 -12.39
N VAL A 52 1.72 -0.14 -11.11
CA VAL A 52 0.72 -0.69 -10.16
C VAL A 52 -0.70 -0.30 -10.59
N HIS A 53 -0.88 0.92 -11.09
CA HIS A 53 -2.18 1.37 -11.57
C HIS A 53 -2.67 0.52 -12.76
N GLU A 54 -1.79 0.23 -13.71
CA GLU A 54 -2.11 -0.64 -14.85
C GLU A 54 -2.44 -2.07 -14.41
N ASP A 55 -1.64 -2.65 -13.51
CA ASP A 55 -1.87 -4.00 -12.97
C ASP A 55 -3.22 -4.09 -12.23
N LEU A 56 -3.53 -3.09 -11.41
CA LEU A 56 -4.80 -3.02 -10.69
C LEU A 56 -5.98 -2.83 -11.66
N HIS A 57 -5.83 -1.96 -12.66
CA HIS A 57 -6.85 -1.75 -13.68
C HIS A 57 -7.12 -3.03 -14.48
N ALA A 58 -6.08 -3.79 -14.84
CA ALA A 58 -6.22 -5.06 -15.52
C ALA A 58 -6.96 -6.09 -14.65
N ALA A 59 -6.55 -6.24 -13.38
CA ALA A 59 -7.18 -7.17 -12.44
C ALA A 59 -8.69 -6.88 -12.25
N LEU A 60 -9.04 -5.61 -12.02
CA LEU A 60 -10.44 -5.21 -11.80
C LEU A 60 -11.33 -5.39 -13.04
N ASN A 61 -10.79 -5.19 -14.24
CA ASN A 61 -11.56 -5.38 -15.48
C ASN A 61 -11.66 -6.86 -15.89
N ALA A 62 -10.68 -7.69 -15.53
CA ALA A 62 -10.75 -9.13 -15.77
C ALA A 62 -11.88 -9.78 -14.96
N ASP A 63 -12.03 -9.37 -13.70
CA ASP A 63 -13.10 -9.85 -12.82
C ASP A 63 -14.49 -9.41 -13.30
N HIS A 64 -14.60 -8.15 -13.77
CA HIS A 64 -15.84 -7.65 -14.37
C HIS A 64 -16.24 -8.40 -15.64
N SER A 65 -15.26 -8.86 -16.43
CA SER A 65 -15.51 -9.63 -17.65
C SER A 65 -15.92 -11.08 -17.37
N ALA A 66 -15.51 -11.63 -16.22
CA ALA A 66 -15.90 -12.97 -15.78
C ALA A 66 -17.30 -13.01 -15.15
N SER A 67 -17.79 -11.88 -14.63
CA SER A 67 -19.09 -11.78 -13.98
C SER A 67 -20.27 -11.48 -14.94
N ASP A 68 -20.00 -11.27 -16.24
CA ASP A 68 -21.01 -10.94 -17.28
C ASP A 68 -21.28 -12.11 -18.26
N GLY A 69 -20.98 -13.36 -17.88
CA GLY A 69 -21.20 -14.57 -18.71
C GLY A 69 -22.01 -15.65 -17.99
#